data_AF-A0A9E6BQE1-F1
#
_entry.id   AF-A0A9E6BQE1-F1
#
_cell.length_a   1.000
_cell.length_b   1.000
_cell.length_c   1.000
_cell.angle_alpha   90.00
_cell.angle_beta   90.00
_cell.angle_gamma   90.00
#
_symmetry.space_group_name_H-M   'P 1'
#
loop_
_entity.id
_entity.type
_entity.pdbx_description
1 polymer ?
#
loop_
_entity_poly.entity_id
_entity_poly.type
_entity_poly.pdbx_seq_one_letter_code
_entity_poly.pdbx_strand_id
1 'polypeptide(L)'
;MLLYPWLRQFKQTLRHRGLRSSRPARRRRRRVTSSSERLEDRTLLSVTSTFNPVPAELTITSDAADPIVVAVNSGEVTVNGQPTGVQAADVRELQVEGGPGANNIDLSAVTPADFPNLHSVEVHGRGGNDTVVGTALDDSLFGEEGDDELWGGAGNDTLTAGLGDDELHGEDGVDLLDAGLGDDTAD
;
A
#
# COMPACT_ATOMS: atom_id res chain seq x y z
N MET A 1 -44.62 -59.44 63.38
CA MET A 1 -44.36 -58.18 64.11
C MET A 1 -45.03 -57.07 63.30
N LEU A 2 -46.26 -56.67 63.66
CA LEU A 2 -46.60 -55.67 64.70
C LEU A 2 -45.90 -54.32 64.40
N LEU A 3 -46.53 -53.13 64.37
CA LEU A 3 -47.92 -52.70 64.46
C LEU A 3 -47.92 -51.14 64.39
N TYR A 4 -48.77 -50.51 63.52
CA TYR A 4 -49.61 -49.29 63.79
C TYR A 4 -49.02 -47.86 63.80
N PRO A 5 -49.84 -46.75 63.80
CA PRO A 5 -51.23 -46.53 63.31
C PRO A 5 -51.61 -45.11 62.78
N TRP A 6 -52.83 -45.01 62.17
CA TRP A 6 -53.84 -43.89 62.19
C TRP A 6 -53.53 -42.53 61.50
N LEU A 7 -54.45 -41.77 60.85
CA LEU A 7 -55.82 -41.94 60.31
C LEU A 7 -56.24 -40.63 59.56
N ARG A 8 -57.23 -40.73 58.65
CA ARG A 8 -58.15 -39.69 58.08
C ARG A 8 -57.54 -38.71 57.04
N GLN A 9 -58.00 -38.56 55.78
CA GLN A 9 -59.31 -38.46 55.10
C GLN A 9 -59.72 -37.01 54.79
N PHE A 10 -60.24 -36.84 53.57
CA PHE A 10 -61.09 -35.78 53.01
C PHE A 10 -60.52 -34.80 51.97
N LYS A 11 -61.34 -34.67 50.92
CA LYS A 11 -61.25 -33.94 49.66
C LYS A 11 -61.34 -32.42 49.87
N GLN A 12 -60.78 -31.62 48.95
CA GLN A 12 -61.55 -30.76 48.03
C GLN A 12 -60.64 -29.89 47.13
N THR A 13 -61.22 -29.58 45.97
CA THR A 13 -60.78 -28.82 44.80
C THR A 13 -60.63 -27.30 45.04
N LEU A 14 -59.73 -26.61 44.31
CA LEU A 14 -60.07 -25.49 43.42
C LEU A 14 -58.84 -24.88 42.72
N ARG A 15 -59.09 -24.40 41.50
CA ARG A 15 -58.17 -23.79 40.52
C ARG A 15 -57.66 -22.44 41.01
N HIS A 16 -56.47 -22.00 40.55
CA HIS A 16 -56.34 -20.72 39.82
C HIS A 16 -54.93 -20.52 39.23
N ARG A 17 -54.94 -19.86 38.06
CA ARG A 17 -53.81 -19.47 37.20
C ARG A 17 -52.78 -18.59 37.91
N GLY A 18 -51.52 -18.73 37.49
CA GLY A 18 -50.46 -17.75 37.73
C GLY A 18 -49.24 -18.02 36.85
N LEU A 19 -49.36 -17.74 35.54
CA LEU A 19 -48.21 -17.67 34.62
C LEU A 19 -47.34 -16.47 35.03
N ARG A 20 -46.13 -16.71 35.55
CA ARG A 20 -45.07 -15.69 35.63
C ARG A 20 -44.00 -16.04 34.61
N SER A 21 -43.93 -15.21 33.58
CA SER A 21 -42.91 -15.19 32.54
C SER A 21 -41.57 -14.73 33.12
N SER A 22 -40.62 -15.66 33.23
CA SER A 22 -39.21 -15.36 33.42
C SER A 22 -38.64 -14.84 32.10
N ARG A 23 -38.27 -13.56 32.07
CA ARG A 23 -37.52 -12.91 30.98
C ARG A 23 -36.09 -13.48 30.94
N PRO A 24 -35.63 -14.11 29.84
CA PRO A 24 -34.20 -14.31 29.63
C PRO A 24 -33.56 -13.04 29.08
N ALA A 25 -32.37 -12.74 29.61
CA ALA A 25 -31.56 -11.58 29.29
C ALA A 25 -31.26 -11.45 27.80
N ARG A 26 -31.40 -10.22 27.28
CA ARG A 26 -30.94 -9.79 25.95
C ARG A 26 -29.42 -10.01 25.84
N ARG A 27 -28.99 -11.12 25.24
CA ARG A 27 -27.69 -11.17 24.57
C ARG A 27 -27.79 -10.25 23.35
N ARG A 28 -27.22 -9.05 23.45
CA ARG A 28 -26.91 -8.22 22.27
C ARG A 28 -25.95 -9.04 21.41
N ARG A 29 -26.50 -9.73 20.40
CA ARG A 29 -25.70 -10.20 19.27
C ARG A 29 -25.09 -8.95 18.67
N ARG A 30 -23.76 -8.82 18.74
CA ARG A 30 -23.01 -7.85 17.94
C ARG A 30 -23.47 -8.10 16.51
N ARG A 31 -24.16 -7.11 15.95
CA ARG A 31 -24.44 -7.04 14.53
C ARG A 31 -23.05 -6.90 13.90
N VAL A 32 -22.51 -8.01 13.41
CA VAL A 32 -21.46 -7.95 12.41
C VAL A 32 -22.17 -7.32 11.22
N THR A 33 -22.04 -6.00 11.10
CA THR A 33 -22.19 -5.37 9.80
C THR A 33 -21.06 -5.95 8.98
N SER A 34 -21.33 -6.99 8.19
CA SER A 34 -20.50 -7.21 7.02
C SER A 34 -20.69 -5.94 6.20
N SER A 35 -19.77 -4.99 6.36
CA SER A 35 -19.57 -3.98 5.35
C SER A 35 -19.37 -4.78 4.08
N SER A 36 -20.40 -4.77 3.24
CA SER A 36 -20.26 -5.18 1.86
C SER A 36 -19.31 -4.16 1.29
N GLU A 37 -18.00 -4.40 1.42
CA GLU A 37 -16.97 -3.70 0.67
C GLU A 37 -17.44 -3.82 -0.78
N ARG A 38 -17.98 -2.71 -1.31
CA ARG A 38 -18.31 -2.63 -2.73
C ARG A 38 -16.98 -2.87 -3.42
N LEU A 39 -16.95 -3.82 -4.34
CA LEU A 39 -15.78 -4.10 -5.17
C LEU A 39 -15.26 -2.83 -5.91
N GLU A 40 -16.06 -1.77 -5.91
CA GLU A 40 -15.80 -0.43 -6.47
C GLU A 40 -14.85 0.44 -5.61
N ASP A 41 -14.64 0.14 -4.31
CA ASP A 41 -13.69 0.86 -3.42
C ASP A 41 -12.29 0.23 -3.42
N ARG A 42 -12.08 -0.83 -4.20
CA ARG A 42 -10.74 -1.35 -4.47
C ARG A 42 -10.30 -0.64 -5.73
N THR A 43 -9.52 0.44 -5.58
CA THR A 43 -8.65 0.87 -6.68
C THR A 43 -7.95 -0.40 -7.15
N LEU A 44 -8.23 -0.80 -8.39
CA LEU A 44 -7.58 -1.96 -8.97
C LEU A 44 -6.15 -1.49 -9.16
N LEU A 45 -5.24 -1.97 -8.30
CA LEU A 45 -3.81 -1.76 -8.47
C LEU A 45 -3.45 -2.15 -9.89
N SER A 46 -2.99 -1.18 -10.68
CA SER A 46 -2.83 -1.32 -12.11
C SER A 46 -1.40 -1.01 -12.48
N VAL A 47 -0.49 -1.84 -11.96
CA VAL A 47 0.93 -1.70 -12.22
C VAL A 47 1.34 -2.74 -13.25
N THR A 48 1.78 -2.26 -14.41
CA THR A 48 2.31 -3.11 -15.48
C THR A 48 3.83 -2.98 -15.52
N SER A 49 4.53 -4.10 -15.69
CA SER A 49 5.97 -4.12 -15.96
C SER A 49 6.24 -4.70 -17.35
N THR A 50 7.14 -4.07 -18.09
CA THR A 50 7.60 -4.54 -19.40
C THR A 50 9.11 -4.54 -19.42
N PHE A 51 9.72 -5.61 -19.92
CA PHE A 51 11.16 -5.70 -20.11
C PHE A 51 11.50 -5.76 -21.59
N ASN A 52 12.26 -4.78 -22.05
CA ASN A 52 12.91 -4.83 -23.34
C ASN A 52 14.31 -5.42 -23.13
N PRO A 53 14.72 -6.50 -23.80
CA PRO A 53 16.07 -7.04 -23.65
C PRO A 53 17.13 -6.24 -24.43
N VAL A 54 16.74 -5.35 -25.34
CA VAL A 54 17.65 -4.49 -26.12
C VAL A 54 17.04 -3.09 -26.38
N PRO A 55 17.50 -2.02 -25.71
CA PRO A 55 18.34 -2.04 -24.51
C PRO A 55 17.62 -2.74 -23.36
N ALA A 56 18.38 -3.24 -22.38
CA ALA A 56 17.89 -4.07 -21.29
C ALA A 56 17.19 -3.25 -20.18
N GLU A 57 16.05 -2.70 -20.56
CA GLU A 57 15.27 -1.70 -19.85
C GLU A 57 14.05 -2.36 -19.20
N LEU A 58 13.81 -2.04 -17.94
CA LEU A 58 12.59 -2.39 -17.21
C LEU A 58 11.74 -1.15 -17.02
N THR A 59 10.58 -1.12 -17.66
CA THR A 59 9.59 -0.04 -17.52
C THR A 59 8.45 -0.51 -16.62
N ILE A 60 8.08 0.31 -15.64
CA ILE A 60 6.95 0.11 -14.74
C ILE A 60 5.99 1.27 -14.95
N THR A 61 4.71 0.98 -15.18
CA THR A 61 3.69 2.01 -15.40
C THR A 61 2.48 1.78 -14.52
N SER A 62 1.99 2.82 -13.86
CA SER A 62 0.68 2.88 -13.20
C SER A 62 -0.33 3.72 -14.01
N ASP A 63 -1.62 3.51 -13.76
CA ASP A 63 -2.72 4.26 -14.37
C ASP A 63 -3.62 4.99 -13.36
N ALA A 64 -3.31 4.90 -12.07
CA ALA A 64 -4.14 5.36 -10.96
C ALA A 64 -3.27 5.68 -9.73
N ALA A 65 -3.90 5.99 -8.60
CA ALA A 65 -3.19 6.16 -7.34
C ALA A 65 -2.72 4.79 -6.80
N ASP A 66 -1.45 4.46 -7.00
CA ASP A 66 -0.89 3.15 -6.66
C ASP A 66 0.38 3.27 -5.79
N PRO A 67 0.58 2.35 -4.82
CA PRO A 67 1.92 2.05 -4.33
C PRO A 67 2.73 1.36 -5.43
N ILE A 68 4.01 1.70 -5.57
CA ILE A 68 4.96 1.07 -6.49
C ILE A 68 6.24 0.79 -5.69
N VAL A 69 6.41 -0.46 -5.25
CA VAL A 69 7.62 -0.90 -4.53
C VAL A 69 8.42 -1.83 -5.42
N VAL A 70 9.65 -1.45 -5.77
CA VAL A 70 10.56 -2.29 -6.56
C VAL A 70 11.57 -2.95 -5.64
N ALA A 71 11.63 -4.28 -5.69
CA ALA A 71 12.55 -5.05 -4.86
C ALA A 71 13.02 -6.31 -5.58
N VAL A 72 13.98 -7.02 -5.00
CA VAL A 72 14.45 -8.31 -5.51
C VAL A 72 14.08 -9.43 -4.56
N ASN A 73 13.55 -10.53 -5.12
CA ASN A 73 13.34 -11.77 -4.41
C ASN A 73 14.07 -12.90 -5.14
N SER A 74 15.08 -13.49 -4.47
CA SER A 74 15.83 -14.62 -5.02
C SER A 74 16.46 -14.35 -6.40
N GLY A 75 16.86 -13.10 -6.66
CA GLY A 75 17.46 -12.64 -7.93
C GLY A 75 16.46 -12.14 -8.98
N GLU A 76 15.16 -12.32 -8.76
CA GLU A 76 14.10 -11.84 -9.64
C GLU A 76 13.53 -10.50 -9.16
N VAL A 77 13.28 -9.59 -10.09
CA VAL A 77 12.64 -8.30 -9.78
C VAL A 77 11.17 -8.52 -9.46
N THR A 78 10.72 -7.90 -8.38
CA THR A 78 9.33 -7.88 -7.96
C THR A 78 8.82 -6.44 -7.92
N VAL A 79 7.56 -6.24 -8.29
CA VAL A 79 6.84 -4.98 -8.15
C VAL A 79 5.65 -5.21 -7.23
N ASN A 80 5.57 -4.48 -6.13
CA ASN A 80 4.58 -4.72 -5.06
C ASN A 80 4.56 -6.18 -4.58
N GLY A 81 5.74 -6.81 -4.55
CA GLY A 81 5.93 -8.22 -4.20
C GLY A 81 5.46 -9.22 -5.25
N GLN A 82 4.96 -8.78 -6.41
CA GLN A 82 4.64 -9.66 -7.54
C GLN A 82 5.86 -9.85 -8.44
N PRO A 83 6.24 -11.10 -8.77
CA PRO A 83 7.37 -11.38 -9.66
C PRO A 83 7.10 -10.88 -11.08
N THR A 84 8.12 -10.33 -11.72
CA THR A 84 8.05 -9.77 -13.08
C THR A 84 8.51 -10.75 -14.17
N GLY A 85 9.18 -11.84 -13.79
CA GLY A 85 9.89 -12.73 -14.72
C GLY A 85 11.28 -12.21 -15.13
N VAL A 86 11.68 -11.04 -14.65
CA VAL A 86 12.94 -10.37 -15.02
C VAL A 86 14.00 -10.61 -13.95
N GLN A 87 15.20 -11.02 -14.35
CA GLN A 87 16.32 -11.14 -13.42
C GLN A 87 16.93 -9.76 -13.17
N ALA A 88 17.19 -9.41 -11.91
CA ALA A 88 17.75 -8.10 -11.56
C ALA A 88 19.14 -7.87 -12.17
N ALA A 89 19.93 -8.94 -12.33
CA ALA A 89 21.20 -8.91 -13.04
C ALA A 89 21.08 -8.56 -14.53
N ASP A 90 19.87 -8.66 -15.10
CA ASP A 90 19.58 -8.27 -16.47
C ASP A 90 18.96 -6.87 -16.60
N VAL A 91 18.74 -6.13 -15.53
CA VAL A 91 18.23 -4.75 -15.64
C VAL A 91 19.41 -3.79 -15.73
N ARG A 92 19.39 -2.93 -16.74
CA ARG A 92 20.42 -1.93 -17.04
C ARG A 92 19.87 -0.52 -16.83
N GLU A 93 18.59 -0.36 -17.06
CA GLU A 93 17.83 0.87 -16.91
C GLU A 93 16.48 0.53 -16.29
N LEU A 94 16.07 1.34 -15.31
CA LEU A 94 14.79 1.22 -14.63
C LEU A 94 14.01 2.52 -14.84
N GLN A 95 12.84 2.42 -15.45
CA GLN A 95 11.94 3.55 -15.65
C GLN A 95 10.62 3.29 -14.91
N VAL A 96 10.15 4.29 -14.15
CA VAL A 96 8.86 4.23 -13.46
C VAL A 96 7.99 5.41 -13.89
N GLU A 97 6.74 5.12 -14.23
CA GLU A 97 5.72 6.07 -14.64
C GLU A 97 4.53 5.95 -13.68
N GLY A 98 4.32 6.93 -12.80
CA GLY A 98 3.25 6.95 -11.80
C GLY A 98 1.86 7.18 -12.38
N GLY A 99 1.76 7.88 -13.51
CA GLY A 99 0.46 8.15 -14.14
C GLY A 99 -0.35 9.21 -13.37
N PRO A 100 -1.65 9.38 -13.67
CA PRO A 100 -2.38 10.60 -13.29
C PRO A 100 -2.90 10.65 -11.84
N GLY A 101 -2.56 9.68 -10.99
CA GLY A 101 -3.04 9.60 -9.61
C GLY A 101 -1.90 9.74 -8.61
N ALA A 102 -2.22 10.07 -7.35
CA ALA A 102 -1.23 10.17 -6.29
C ALA A 102 -0.57 8.81 -5.97
N ASN A 103 0.71 8.67 -6.26
CA ASN A 103 1.49 7.44 -6.11
C ASN A 103 2.42 7.48 -4.92
N ASN A 104 2.77 6.29 -4.44
CA ASN A 104 3.86 6.11 -3.49
C ASN A 104 4.89 5.16 -4.10
N ILE A 105 5.93 5.74 -4.68
CA ILE A 105 6.98 5.07 -5.41
C ILE A 105 8.18 4.90 -4.48
N ASP A 106 8.47 3.66 -4.11
CA ASP A 106 9.58 3.31 -3.21
C ASP A 106 10.57 2.41 -3.95
N LEU A 107 11.72 3.01 -4.30
CA LEU A 107 12.84 2.33 -4.93
C LEU A 107 14.02 2.14 -3.97
N SER A 108 13.83 2.37 -2.67
CA SER A 108 14.92 2.29 -1.67
C SER A 108 15.56 0.90 -1.56
N ALA A 109 14.85 -0.15 -1.98
CA ALA A 109 15.35 -1.52 -2.05
C ALA A 109 16.14 -1.82 -3.34
N VAL A 110 16.19 -0.89 -4.29
CA VAL A 110 17.00 -0.99 -5.51
C VAL A 110 18.43 -0.58 -5.17
N THR A 111 19.27 -1.56 -4.89
CA THR A 111 20.67 -1.33 -4.51
C THR A 111 21.65 -1.89 -5.55
N PRO A 112 22.90 -1.39 -5.63
CA PRO A 112 23.92 -1.97 -6.51
C PRO A 112 24.23 -3.45 -6.21
N ALA A 113 23.93 -3.93 -5.00
CA ALA A 113 24.12 -5.33 -4.63
C ALA A 113 23.06 -6.24 -5.28
N ASP A 114 21.82 -5.76 -5.36
CA ASP A 114 20.70 -6.50 -5.94
C ASP A 114 20.60 -6.30 -7.46
N PHE A 115 20.99 -5.11 -7.94
CA PHE A 115 20.99 -4.70 -9.34
C PHE A 115 22.42 -4.37 -9.83
N PRO A 116 23.29 -5.38 -10.03
CA PRO A 116 24.71 -5.16 -10.29
C PRO A 116 25.05 -4.51 -11.63
N ASN A 117 24.08 -4.45 -12.56
CA ASN A 117 24.26 -3.86 -13.89
C ASN A 117 23.35 -2.64 -14.12
N LEU A 118 22.61 -2.19 -13.10
CA LEU A 118 21.77 -1.00 -13.21
C LEU A 118 22.66 0.24 -13.09
N HIS A 119 22.46 1.19 -13.99
CA HIS A 119 23.25 2.42 -14.05
C HIS A 119 22.43 3.66 -14.41
N SER A 120 21.12 3.52 -14.60
CA SER A 120 20.20 4.63 -14.83
C SER A 120 18.86 4.29 -14.21
N VAL A 121 18.32 5.21 -13.43
CA VAL A 121 16.98 5.15 -12.85
C VAL A 121 16.28 6.46 -13.17
N GLU A 122 15.10 6.36 -13.76
CA GLU A 122 14.27 7.50 -14.11
C GLU A 122 12.86 7.28 -13.58
N VAL A 123 12.32 8.26 -12.85
CA VAL A 123 10.99 8.20 -12.26
C VAL A 123 10.21 9.44 -12.65
N HIS A 124 9.00 9.24 -13.17
CA HIS A 124 8.02 10.28 -13.42
C HIS A 124 6.80 10.04 -12.53
N GLY A 125 6.52 10.94 -11.58
CA GLY A 125 5.28 10.98 -10.82
C GLY A 125 4.07 11.18 -11.73
N ARG A 126 4.19 12.13 -12.66
CA ARG A 126 3.21 12.57 -13.67
C ARG A 126 2.16 13.51 -13.09
N GLY A 127 1.17 12.98 -12.41
CA GLY A 127 0.03 13.77 -12.00
C GLY A 127 -0.53 13.32 -10.67
N GLY A 128 -0.94 14.29 -9.86
CA GLY A 128 -1.35 14.02 -8.49
C GLY A 128 -0.17 14.16 -7.55
N ASN A 129 -0.47 14.12 -6.26
CA ASN A 129 0.52 14.38 -5.22
C ASN A 129 1.31 13.09 -4.96
N ASP A 130 2.51 13.01 -5.52
CA ASP A 130 3.35 11.82 -5.52
C ASP A 130 4.38 11.85 -4.38
N THR A 131 4.67 10.66 -3.86
CA THR A 131 5.78 10.41 -2.93
C THR A 131 6.77 9.53 -3.65
N VAL A 132 7.98 10.03 -3.91
CA VAL A 132 9.01 9.30 -4.67
C VAL A 132 10.29 9.18 -3.86
N VAL A 133 10.62 7.96 -3.45
CA VAL A 133 11.90 7.62 -2.85
C VAL A 133 12.78 6.95 -3.91
N GLY A 134 13.89 7.61 -4.22
CA GLY A 134 14.94 7.12 -5.10
C GLY A 134 15.73 5.95 -4.52
N THR A 135 16.95 5.78 -5.01
CA THR A 135 17.79 4.62 -4.82
C THR A 135 19.09 4.99 -4.11
N ALA A 136 20.10 4.13 -4.23
CA ALA A 136 21.46 4.43 -3.79
C ALA A 136 22.42 4.66 -4.99
N LEU A 137 21.86 4.99 -6.16
CA LEU A 137 22.53 5.30 -7.41
C LEU A 137 22.19 6.73 -7.82
N ASP A 138 22.84 7.23 -8.88
CA ASP A 138 22.46 8.51 -9.49
C ASP A 138 21.07 8.37 -10.15
N ASP A 139 20.08 9.09 -9.63
CA ASP A 139 18.69 9.02 -10.07
C ASP A 139 18.23 10.29 -10.80
N SER A 140 17.22 10.15 -11.65
CA SER A 140 16.46 11.28 -12.24
C SER A 140 15.00 11.17 -11.81
N LEU A 141 14.57 12.07 -10.93
CA LEU A 141 13.24 12.08 -10.33
C LEU A 141 12.46 13.30 -10.80
N PHE A 142 11.28 13.09 -11.37
CA PHE A 142 10.39 14.12 -11.88
C PHE A 142 9.03 14.01 -11.19
N GLY A 143 8.61 15.02 -10.43
CA GLY A 143 7.26 15.07 -9.82
C GLY A 143 6.17 15.32 -10.88
N GLU A 144 6.39 16.36 -11.68
CA GLU A 144 5.51 16.90 -12.72
C GLU A 144 4.32 17.74 -12.19
N GLU A 145 3.09 17.23 -12.15
CA GLU A 145 1.91 17.97 -11.67
C GLU A 145 1.44 17.48 -10.31
N GLY A 146 1.39 18.34 -9.28
CA GLY A 146 0.92 17.97 -7.96
C GLY A 146 1.79 18.57 -6.86
N ASP A 147 1.35 18.45 -5.60
CA ASP A 147 2.24 18.77 -4.48
C ASP A 147 3.03 17.49 -4.16
N ASP A 148 4.30 17.45 -4.56
CA ASP A 148 5.11 16.23 -4.58
C ASP A 148 6.17 16.21 -3.46
N GLU A 149 6.49 15.01 -2.97
CA GLU A 149 7.59 14.76 -2.03
C GLU A 149 8.63 13.86 -2.72
N LEU A 150 9.83 14.40 -2.98
CA LEU A 150 10.92 13.72 -3.69
C LEU A 150 12.15 13.54 -2.77
N TRP A 151 12.63 12.30 -2.62
CA TRP A 151 13.89 11.98 -1.94
C TRP A 151 14.86 11.29 -2.90
N GLY A 152 16.01 11.91 -3.16
CA GLY A 152 17.05 11.37 -4.04
C GLY A 152 17.67 10.08 -3.51
N GLY A 153 18.03 10.08 -2.23
CA GLY A 153 18.63 8.93 -1.57
C GLY A 153 20.14 9.08 -1.50
N ALA A 154 20.91 8.14 -2.03
CA ALA A 154 22.36 8.31 -2.13
C ALA A 154 22.75 8.32 -3.60
N GLY A 155 23.62 9.22 -4.02
CA GLY A 155 23.89 9.35 -5.45
C GLY A 155 24.35 10.76 -5.79
N ASN A 156 24.33 11.12 -7.07
CA ASN A 156 24.29 12.50 -7.51
C ASN A 156 23.00 12.64 -8.31
N ASP A 157 21.96 13.10 -7.63
CA ASP A 157 20.61 12.97 -8.13
C ASP A 157 20.19 14.24 -8.87
N THR A 158 19.26 14.08 -9.80
CA THR A 158 18.55 15.20 -10.41
C THR A 158 17.09 15.10 -10.04
N LEU A 159 16.61 16.04 -9.22
CA LEU A 159 15.22 16.12 -8.79
C LEU A 159 14.58 17.35 -9.43
N THR A 160 13.47 17.16 -10.13
CA THR A 160 12.66 18.24 -10.70
C THR A 160 11.22 18.07 -10.24
N ALA A 161 10.73 18.94 -9.36
CA ALA A 161 9.41 18.74 -8.77
C ALA A 161 8.29 19.19 -9.70
N GLY A 162 8.22 20.46 -10.11
CA GLY A 162 7.40 20.85 -11.25
C GLY A 162 6.33 21.89 -10.91
N LEU A 163 5.05 21.51 -10.93
CA LEU A 163 3.92 22.40 -10.62
C LEU A 163 3.28 21.97 -9.30
N GLY A 164 3.26 22.83 -8.30
CA GLY A 164 2.63 22.53 -7.01
C GLY A 164 3.50 23.05 -5.88
N ASP A 165 3.08 22.84 -4.63
CA ASP A 165 3.90 23.20 -3.48
C ASP A 165 4.74 21.97 -3.06
N ASP A 166 6.02 21.93 -3.46
CA ASP A 166 6.81 20.69 -3.42
C ASP A 166 7.83 20.60 -2.27
N GLU A 167 8.22 19.38 -1.91
CA GLU A 167 9.29 19.08 -0.94
C GLU A 167 10.39 18.21 -1.58
N LEU A 168 11.61 18.75 -1.70
CA LEU A 168 12.75 18.07 -2.32
C LEU A 168 13.88 17.83 -1.32
N HIS A 169 14.31 16.57 -1.21
CA HIS A 169 15.45 16.15 -0.39
C HIS A 169 16.50 15.49 -1.29
N GLY A 170 17.62 16.16 -1.51
CA GLY A 170 18.75 15.59 -2.26
C GLY A 170 19.43 14.43 -1.52
N GLU A 171 19.46 14.50 -0.18
CA GLU A 171 20.08 13.50 0.69
C GLU A 171 21.61 13.36 0.47
N ASP A 172 22.16 12.15 0.39
CA ASP A 172 23.61 11.92 0.34
C ASP A 172 24.13 12.08 -1.10
N GLY A 173 24.69 13.24 -1.44
CA GLY A 173 25.11 13.43 -2.82
C GLY A 173 25.67 14.78 -3.21
N VAL A 174 25.93 14.93 -4.51
CA VAL A 174 25.99 16.26 -5.14
C VAL A 174 24.82 16.37 -6.09
N ASP A 175 23.74 16.92 -5.56
CA ASP A 175 22.44 16.86 -6.22
C ASP A 175 22.10 18.15 -6.96
N LEU A 176 21.27 18.01 -7.98
CA LEU A 176 20.65 19.10 -8.70
C LEU A 176 19.15 19.10 -8.37
N LEU A 177 18.71 20.10 -7.60
CA LEU A 177 17.32 20.28 -7.22
C LEU A 177 16.72 21.44 -8.01
N ASP A 178 15.67 21.17 -8.78
CA ASP A 178 14.81 22.15 -9.43
C ASP A 178 13.38 22.01 -8.89
N ALA A 179 13.01 22.87 -7.95
CA ALA A 179 11.67 22.80 -7.34
C ALA A 179 10.55 23.25 -8.29
N GLY A 180 10.84 23.98 -9.37
CA GLY A 180 9.82 24.41 -10.31
C GLY A 180 8.98 25.60 -9.84
N LEU A 181 7.66 25.48 -9.93
CA LEU A 181 6.68 26.54 -9.67
C LEU A 181 5.79 26.20 -8.47
N GLY A 182 5.99 26.92 -7.38
CA GLY A 182 5.10 26.90 -6.23
C GLY A 182 5.74 27.54 -5.01
N ASP A 183 5.17 27.28 -3.84
CA ASP A 183 5.78 27.59 -2.55
C ASP A 183 6.57 26.36 -2.03
N ASP A 184 7.77 26.17 -2.57
CA ASP A 184 8.54 24.91 -2.38
C ASP A 184 9.55 24.94 -1.23
N THR A 185 9.95 23.74 -0.78
CA THR A 185 11.08 23.52 0.14
C THR A 185 12.11 22.58 -0.47
N ALA A 186 13.39 22.96 -0.40
CA ALA A 186 14.53 22.15 -0.83
C ALA A 186 15.73 22.33 0.12
N ASP A 187 16.55 21.27 0.29
CA ASP A 187 17.79 21.25 1.11
C ASP A 187 18.94 22.13 0.53
#